data_AF-A0A9P3EBC9-F1
#
_entry.id   AF-A0A9P3EBC9-F1
#
_cell.length_a   1.000
_cell.length_b   1.000
_cell.length_c   1.000
_cell.angle_alpha   90.00
_cell.angle_beta   90.00
_cell.angle_gamma   90.00
#
_symmetry.space_group_name_H-M   'P 1'
#
loop_
_entity.id
_entity.type
_entity.pdbx_description
1 polymer ?
#
loop_
_entity_poly.entity_id
_entity_poly.type
_entity_poly.pdbx_seq_one_letter_code
_entity_poly.pdbx_strand_id
1 'polypeptide(L)'
;MDALNADIATLARRRERDRKEFLHTIELKNLTIRHLEEQLNSRSTGSLTKADLQVLSDTAITLGLAHKTWVHVKGTEPWRTRATTQLEQLNSIVLRVLGETRGGNRSKKSHADVGGAA
;
A
#
# COMPACT_ATOMS: atom_id res chain seq x y z
N MET A 1 -13.34 61.13 -5.91
CA MET A 1 -12.21 60.49 -5.19
C MET A 1 -12.70 59.52 -4.10
N ASP A 2 -13.70 59.91 -3.29
CA ASP A 2 -14.17 59.08 -2.17
C ASP A 2 -14.81 57.76 -2.56
N ALA A 3 -15.60 57.72 -3.65
CA ALA A 3 -16.21 56.50 -4.15
C ALA A 3 -15.17 55.45 -4.60
N LEU A 4 -14.07 55.90 -5.23
CA LEU A 4 -12.97 55.04 -5.66
C LEU A 4 -12.21 54.47 -4.45
N ASN A 5 -11.94 55.31 -3.44
CA ASN A 5 -11.29 54.86 -2.20
C ASN A 5 -12.15 53.84 -1.42
N ALA A 6 -13.47 54.02 -1.41
CA ALA A 6 -14.40 53.09 -0.79
C ALA A 6 -14.44 51.73 -1.51
N ASP A 7 -14.35 51.73 -2.84
CA ASP A 7 -14.29 50.51 -3.64
C ASP A 7 -12.95 49.77 -3.44
N ILE A 8 -11.83 50.49 -3.44
CA ILE A 8 -10.50 49.94 -3.14
C ILE A 8 -10.49 49.30 -1.74
N ALA A 9 -11.05 49.96 -0.73
CA ALA A 9 -11.15 49.42 0.62
C ALA A 9 -12.03 48.15 0.68
N THR A 10 -13.07 48.08 -0.15
CA THR A 10 -13.97 46.93 -0.24
C THR A 10 -13.30 45.74 -0.91
N LEU A 11 -12.59 45.98 -2.02
CA LEU A 11 -11.78 44.97 -2.71
C LEU A 11 -10.66 44.43 -1.82
N ALA A 12 -9.97 45.29 -1.06
CA ALA A 12 -8.94 44.89 -0.12
C ALA A 12 -9.49 43.96 0.98
N ARG A 13 -10.65 44.30 1.57
CA ARG A 13 -11.33 43.45 2.55
C ARG A 13 -11.76 42.11 1.97
N ARG A 14 -12.25 42.09 0.71
CA ARG A 14 -12.63 40.86 0.03
C ARG A 14 -11.42 39.95 -0.20
N ARG A 15 -10.34 40.49 -0.76
CA ARG A 15 -9.10 39.75 -0.99
C ARG A 15 -8.54 39.17 0.31
N GLU A 16 -8.59 39.92 1.40
CA GLU A 16 -8.11 39.43 2.70
C GLU A 16 -8.97 38.29 3.26
N ARG A 17 -10.29 38.33 3.07
CA ARG A 17 -11.17 37.20 3.42
C ARG A 17 -10.88 35.98 2.56
N ASP A 18 -10.83 36.15 1.24
CA ASP A 18 -10.54 35.07 0.30
C ASP A 18 -9.18 34.41 0.62
N ARG A 19 -8.17 35.22 0.98
CA ARG A 19 -6.85 34.74 1.41
C ARG A 19 -6.92 33.92 2.69
N LYS A 20 -7.66 34.37 3.70
CA LYS A 20 -7.83 33.65 4.97
C LYS A 20 -8.54 32.31 4.78
N GLU A 21 -9.63 32.29 4.01
CA GLU A 21 -10.37 31.07 3.69
C GLU A 21 -9.49 30.06 2.94
N PHE A 22 -8.70 30.55 1.98
CA PHE A 22 -7.76 29.73 1.23
C PHE A 22 -6.68 29.12 2.14
N LEU A 23 -6.07 29.92 3.03
CA LEU A 23 -5.07 29.44 3.98
C LEU A 23 -5.65 28.40 4.94
N HIS A 24 -6.85 28.62 5.45
CA HIS A 24 -7.54 27.65 6.31
C HIS A 24 -7.79 26.33 5.58
N THR A 25 -8.19 26.39 4.31
CA THR A 25 -8.38 25.20 3.47
C THR A 25 -7.07 24.44 3.26
N ILE A 26 -5.96 25.15 3.03
CA ILE A 26 -4.63 24.52 2.92
C ILE A 26 -4.25 23.82 4.22
N GLU A 27 -4.44 24.48 5.36
CA GLU A 27 -4.12 23.91 6.67
C GLU A 27 -4.90 22.63 6.94
N LEU A 28 -6.20 22.64 6.65
CA LEU A 28 -7.06 21.46 6.79
C LEU A 28 -6.62 20.31 5.85
N LYS A 29 -6.26 20.64 4.61
CA LYS A 29 -5.72 19.65 3.66
C LYS A 29 -4.39 19.08 4.13
N ASN A 30 -3.48 19.90 4.65
CA ASN A 30 -2.19 19.46 5.19
C ASN A 30 -2.36 18.58 6.43
N LEU A 31 -3.31 18.88 7.31
CA LEU A 31 -3.67 18.01 8.43
C LEU A 31 -4.20 16.66 7.92
N THR A 32 -5.07 16.68 6.92
CA THR A 32 -5.62 15.46 6.31
C THR A 32 -4.52 14.61 5.66
N ILE A 33 -3.59 15.24 4.93
CA ILE A 33 -2.44 14.56 4.32
C ILE A 33 -1.59 13.88 5.40
N ARG A 34 -1.18 14.60 6.45
CA ARG A 34 -0.40 14.02 7.56
C ARG A 34 -1.10 12.84 8.20
N HIS A 35 -2.41 12.96 8.44
CA HIS A 35 -3.19 11.87 9.01
C HIS A 35 -3.24 10.64 8.10
N LEU A 36 -3.41 10.83 6.78
CA LEU A 36 -3.39 9.74 5.81
C LEU A 36 -2.00 9.10 5.70
N GLU A 37 -0.93 9.89 5.77
CA GLU A 37 0.45 9.40 5.80
C GLU A 37 0.73 8.59 7.08
N GLU A 38 0.29 9.05 8.24
CA GLU A 38 0.36 8.31 9.50
C GLU A 38 -0.41 6.99 9.43
N GLN A 39 -1.63 7.01 8.86
CA GLN A 39 -2.39 5.78 8.63
C GLN A 39 -1.67 4.81 7.68
N LEU A 40 -1.06 5.31 6.60
CA LEU A 40 -0.30 4.46 5.67
C LEU A 40 0.95 3.87 6.32
N ASN A 41 1.67 4.65 7.13
CA ASN A 41 2.90 4.22 7.81
C ASN A 41 2.60 3.26 8.98
N SER A 42 1.52 3.48 9.72
CA SER A 42 1.06 2.58 10.79
C SER A 42 0.44 1.31 10.22
N ARG A 43 -0.19 1.38 9.05
CA ARG A 43 -0.60 0.21 8.25
C ARG A 43 0.59 -0.36 7.47
N SER A 44 1.71 -0.54 8.17
CA SER A 44 2.71 -1.52 7.78
C SER A 44 2.00 -2.87 7.72
N THR A 45 1.57 -3.25 6.51
CA THR A 45 1.22 -4.62 6.19
C THR A 45 2.41 -5.46 6.63
N GLY A 46 2.25 -6.24 7.71
CA GLY A 46 3.32 -6.98 8.37
C GLY A 46 4.22 -7.60 7.31
N SER A 47 5.42 -7.02 7.15
CA SER A 47 6.33 -7.45 6.10
C SER A 47 6.76 -8.86 6.44
N LEU A 48 6.60 -9.79 5.51
CA LEU A 48 7.14 -11.13 5.68
C LEU A 48 8.64 -11.03 5.93
N THR A 49 9.07 -11.61 7.04
CA THR A 49 10.48 -11.74 7.38
C THR A 49 11.11 -12.86 6.53
N LYS A 50 12.44 -12.92 6.53
CA LYS A 50 13.16 -14.04 5.91
C LYS A 50 12.73 -15.39 6.50
N ALA A 51 12.43 -15.43 7.81
CA ALA A 51 11.97 -16.65 8.48
C ALA A 51 10.59 -17.08 7.95
N ASP A 52 9.67 -16.13 7.76
CA ASP A 52 8.34 -16.43 7.22
C ASP A 52 8.43 -16.99 5.80
N LEU A 53 9.30 -16.41 4.96
CA LEU A 53 9.56 -16.92 3.61
C LEU A 53 10.16 -18.32 3.62
N GLN A 54 11.05 -18.61 4.58
CA GLN A 54 11.62 -19.94 4.73
C GLN A 54 10.55 -20.97 5.10
N VAL A 55 9.66 -20.64 6.05
CA VAL A 55 8.55 -21.53 6.44
C VAL A 55 7.64 -21.82 5.26
N LEU A 56 7.31 -20.82 4.43
CA LEU A 56 6.52 -21.03 3.21
C LEU A 56 7.23 -21.97 2.22
N SER A 57 8.55 -21.79 2.04
CA SER A 57 9.36 -22.66 1.17
C SER A 57 9.39 -24.10 1.69
N ASP A 58 9.65 -24.30 2.98
CA ASP A 58 9.74 -25.62 3.60
C ASP A 58 8.38 -26.34 3.56
N THR A 59 7.29 -25.57 3.74
CA THR A 59 5.92 -26.09 3.59
C THR A 59 5.65 -26.54 2.16
N ALA A 60 6.04 -25.76 1.16
CA ALA A 60 5.88 -26.11 -0.25
C ALA A 60 6.64 -27.41 -0.60
N ILE A 61 7.89 -27.53 -0.14
CA ILE A 61 8.71 -28.73 -0.30
C ILE A 61 8.03 -29.93 0.34
N THR A 62 7.56 -29.78 1.59
CA THR A 62 6.91 -30.84 2.35
C THR A 62 5.62 -31.32 1.67
N LEU A 63 4.77 -30.40 1.20
CA LEU A 63 3.56 -30.75 0.46
C LEU A 63 3.88 -31.46 -0.86
N GLY A 64 4.88 -30.99 -1.58
CA GLY A 64 5.37 -31.64 -2.80
C GLY A 64 5.89 -33.05 -2.55
N LEU A 65 6.63 -33.26 -1.46
CA LEU A 65 7.10 -34.57 -1.04
C LEU A 65 5.95 -35.49 -0.63
N ALA A 66 5.01 -35.00 0.19
CA ALA A 66 3.84 -35.76 0.63
C ALA A 66 3.01 -36.25 -0.57
N HIS A 67 2.77 -35.38 -1.56
CA HIS A 67 2.08 -35.77 -2.79
C HIS A 67 2.82 -36.89 -3.53
N LYS A 68 4.14 -36.76 -3.73
CA LYS A 68 4.97 -37.78 -4.40
C LYS A 68 4.96 -39.11 -3.66
N THR A 69 5.02 -39.09 -2.33
CA THR A 69 4.99 -40.31 -1.52
C THR A 69 3.64 -41.02 -1.62
N TRP A 70 2.55 -40.27 -1.49
CA TRP A 70 1.20 -40.84 -1.53
C TRP A 70 0.79 -41.31 -2.92
N VAL A 71 1.39 -40.81 -4.01
CA VAL A 71 1.02 -41.22 -5.39
C VAL A 71 1.09 -42.73 -5.62
N HIS A 72 1.92 -43.42 -4.85
CA HIS A 72 2.16 -44.86 -4.95
C HIS A 72 1.31 -45.70 -3.98
N VAL A 73 0.52 -45.08 -3.10
CA VAL A 73 -0.28 -45.77 -2.07
C VAL A 73 -1.77 -45.64 -2.39
N LYS A 74 -2.42 -46.79 -2.67
CA LYS A 74 -3.87 -46.84 -2.91
C LYS A 74 -4.65 -46.34 -1.68
N GLY A 75 -5.75 -45.61 -1.92
CA GLY A 75 -6.61 -45.07 -0.87
C GLY A 75 -6.16 -43.70 -0.34
N THR A 76 -5.04 -43.16 -0.84
CA THR A 76 -4.54 -41.84 -0.44
C THR A 76 -5.00 -40.71 -1.38
N GLU A 77 -5.87 -40.98 -2.35
CA GLU A 77 -6.38 -40.01 -3.34
C GLU A 77 -6.86 -38.69 -2.70
N PRO A 78 -7.63 -38.67 -1.59
CA PRO A 78 -8.00 -37.43 -0.91
C PRO A 78 -6.81 -36.62 -0.35
N TRP A 79 -5.80 -37.30 0.20
CA TRP A 79 -4.62 -36.69 0.79
C TRP A 79 -3.71 -36.10 -0.28
N ARG A 80 -3.58 -36.79 -1.42
CA ARG A 80 -2.91 -36.27 -2.61
C ARG A 80 -3.57 -35.01 -3.12
N THR A 81 -4.88 -35.06 -3.33
CA THR A 81 -5.68 -33.93 -3.81
C THR A 81 -5.53 -32.72 -2.88
N ARG A 82 -5.58 -32.97 -1.56
CA ARG A 82 -5.37 -31.94 -0.54
C ARG A 82 -3.97 -31.33 -0.63
N ALA A 83 -2.91 -32.15 -0.71
CA ALA A 83 -1.54 -31.67 -0.78
C ALA A 83 -1.32 -30.78 -2.01
N THR A 84 -1.83 -31.18 -3.18
CA THR A 84 -1.75 -30.39 -4.41
C THR A 84 -2.52 -29.07 -4.29
N THR A 85 -3.76 -29.12 -3.79
CA THR A 85 -4.59 -27.92 -3.60
C THR A 85 -3.93 -26.92 -2.65
N GLN A 86 -3.38 -27.40 -1.53
CA GLN A 86 -2.68 -26.55 -0.57
C GLN A 86 -1.40 -25.95 -1.15
N LEU A 87 -0.67 -26.70 -1.98
CA LEU A 87 0.52 -26.20 -2.68
C LEU A 87 0.16 -25.09 -3.69
N GLU A 88 -0.92 -25.26 -4.46
CA GLU A 88 -1.43 -24.25 -5.38
C GLU A 88 -1.86 -22.97 -4.65
N GLN A 89 -2.57 -23.12 -3.54
CA GLN A 89 -2.97 -21.99 -2.69
C GLN A 89 -1.75 -21.26 -2.15
N LEU A 90 -0.74 -21.97 -1.65
CA LEU A 90 0.49 -21.36 -1.14
C LEU A 90 1.24 -20.61 -2.24
N ASN A 91 1.35 -21.17 -3.45
CA ASN A 91 1.93 -20.49 -4.60
C ASN A 91 1.16 -19.21 -4.96
N SER A 92 -0.17 -19.22 -4.87
CA SER A 92 -0.99 -18.02 -5.13
C SER A 92 -0.74 -16.89 -4.13
N ILE A 93 -0.48 -17.23 -2.86
CA ILE A 93 -0.12 -16.27 -1.81
C ILE A 93 1.24 -15.65 -2.13
N VAL A 94 2.23 -16.47 -2.49
CA VAL A 94 3.57 -15.99 -2.88
C VAL A 94 3.49 -15.02 -4.06
N LEU A 95 2.72 -15.35 -5.09
CA LEU A 95 2.53 -14.46 -6.25
C LEU A 95 1.86 -13.13 -5.87
N ARG A 96 0.89 -13.15 -4.96
CA ARG A 96 0.24 -11.94 -4.44
C ARG A 96 1.22 -11.05 -3.70
N VAL A 97 2.00 -11.62 -2.78
CA VAL A 97 3.04 -10.92 -2.01
C VAL A 97 4.08 -10.31 -2.95
N LEU A 98 4.54 -11.05 -3.97
CA LEU A 98 5.48 -10.53 -4.98
C LEU A 98 4.85 -9.39 -5.81
N GLY A 99 3.56 -9.47 -6.12
CA GLY A 99 2.81 -8.41 -6.78
C GLY A 99 2.73 -7.13 -5.94
N GLU A 100 2.39 -7.26 -4.65
CA GLU A 100 2.26 -6.16 -3.69
C GLU A 100 3.61 -5.48 -3.42
N THR A 101 4.68 -6.25 -3.20
CA THR A 101 6.04 -5.72 -3.02
C THR A 101 6.55 -4.98 -4.25
N ARG A 102 6.29 -5.48 -5.47
CA ARG A 102 6.66 -4.79 -6.72
C ARG A 102 5.81 -3.54 -6.97
N GLY A 103 4.54 -3.55 -6.56
CA GLY A 103 3.64 -2.39 -6.62
C GLY A 103 4.10 -1.26 -5.69
N GLY A 104 4.43 -1.58 -4.44
CA GLY A 104 4.94 -0.63 -3.46
C GLY A 104 6.27 0.01 -3.87
N ASN A 105 7.17 -0.76 -4.51
CA ASN A 105 8.47 -0.25 -4.92
C ASN A 105 8.39 0.78 -6.08
N ARG A 106 7.39 0.66 -6.97
CA ARG A 106 7.12 1.68 -8.00
C ARG A 106 6.61 2.99 -7.42
N SER A 107 5.77 2.92 -6.38
CA SER A 107 5.23 4.12 -5.69
C SER A 107 6.30 4.90 -4.93
N LYS A 108 7.34 4.23 -4.41
CA LYS A 108 8.48 4.90 -3.75
C LYS A 108 9.40 5.62 -4.74
N LYS A 109 9.53 5.11 -5.97
CA LYS A 109 10.40 5.71 -6.99
C LYS A 109 9.82 6.98 -7.61
N SER A 110 8.49 7.10 -7.73
CA SER A 110 7.85 8.31 -8.25
C SER A 110 7.92 9.52 -7.29
N HIS A 111 8.04 9.29 -5.98
CA HIS A 111 8.17 10.38 -5.01
C HIS A 111 9.59 10.93 -4.88
N ALA A 112 10.62 10.14 -5.22
CA ALA A 112 12.02 10.59 -5.14
C ALA A 112 12.43 11.53 -6.29
N ASP A 113 11.63 11.63 -7.36
CA ASP A 113 11.98 12.37 -8.58
C ASP A 113 11.41 13.81 -8.63
N VAL A 114 10.64 14.22 -7.61
CA VAL A 114 10.01 15.56 -7.57
C VAL A 114 10.79 16.55 -6.67
N GLY A 115 11.86 16.11 -6.01
CA GLY A 115 12.63 16.91 -5.04
C GLY A 115 13.83 17.68 -5.61
N GLY A 116 13.88 17.94 -6.91
CA GLY A 116 15.08 18.48 -7.56
C GLY A 116 14.82 19.39 -8.75
N ALA A 117 14.08 20.49 -8.57
CA ALA A 117 14.19 21.65 -9.45
C ALA A 117 13.64 22.93 -8.78
N ALA A 118 14.50 23.96 -8.77
CA ALA A 118 14.30 25.37 -8.42
C ALA A 118 14.32 25.73 -6.92
#